data_AF-A0A9D6YTA6-F1
#
_entry.id   AF-A0A9D6YTA6-F1
#
_cell.length_a   1.000
_cell.length_b   1.000
_cell.length_c   1.000
_cell.angle_alpha   90.00
_cell.angle_beta   90.00
_cell.angle_gamma   90.00
#
_symmetry.space_group_name_H-M   'P 1'
#
loop_
_entity.id
_entity.type
_entity.pdbx_description
1 polymer ?
#
loop_
_entity_poly.entity_id
_entity_poly.type
_entity_poly.pdbx_seq_one_letter_code
_entity_poly.pdbx_strand_id
1 'polypeptide(L)'
;GEIEQRGAALTAKGRALYDRLLAEVQAAVPLATAGANALAFNEELARRFAAFPDDDETLRREKLAYFHYSVDPSGRGREPTSPPSLEDLLQTGALRADPIVYEDFLPVSAAGIFRSNLGEQGEEEVIERADRRAFEAALGAPVFDELALYEDAETRSLGASLQALGVDHAASVQPPKTGAAPIGAAESSHN
;
A
#
# COMPACT_ATOMS: atom_id res chain seq x y z
N GLY A 1 8.64 24.88 -8.13
CA GLY A 1 7.95 24.54 -6.88
C GLY A 1 7.03 23.38 -7.18
N GLU A 2 6.99 22.40 -6.30
CA GLU A 2 6.16 21.20 -6.43
C GLU A 2 5.03 21.25 -5.38
N ILE A 3 3.91 20.61 -5.69
CA ILE A 3 2.75 20.50 -4.79
C ILE A 3 2.31 19.04 -4.75
N GLU A 4 1.94 18.55 -3.57
CA GLU A 4 1.50 17.18 -3.35
C GLU A 4 0.28 17.10 -2.43
N GLN A 5 -0.51 16.04 -2.59
CA GLN A 5 -1.56 15.61 -1.67
C GLN A 5 -1.31 14.14 -1.34
N ARG A 6 -1.29 13.80 -0.05
CA ARG A 6 -1.02 12.43 0.43
C ARG A 6 -2.33 11.69 0.70
N GLY A 7 -2.39 10.45 0.25
CA GLY A 7 -3.52 9.53 0.45
C GLY A 7 -3.14 8.34 1.34
N ALA A 8 -3.88 7.23 1.20
CA ALA A 8 -3.64 6.00 1.97
C ALA A 8 -2.40 5.23 1.49
N ALA A 9 -1.64 4.65 2.43
CA ALA A 9 -0.57 3.72 2.16
C ALA A 9 -1.16 2.38 1.66
N LEU A 10 -0.81 1.99 0.44
CA LEU A 10 -1.31 0.77 -0.19
C LEU A 10 -0.50 -0.46 0.26
N THR A 11 -1.17 -1.60 0.33
CA THR A 11 -0.51 -2.91 0.49
C THR A 11 0.15 -3.32 -0.83
N ALA A 12 0.94 -4.40 -0.83
CA ALA A 12 1.42 -5.01 -2.07
C ALA A 12 0.28 -5.31 -3.07
N LYS A 13 -0.87 -5.80 -2.57
CA LYS A 13 -2.06 -6.06 -3.40
C LYS A 13 -2.66 -4.77 -3.95
N GLY A 14 -2.81 -3.74 -3.12
CA GLY A 14 -3.31 -2.43 -3.54
C GLY A 14 -2.40 -1.77 -4.57
N ARG A 15 -1.09 -1.85 -4.35
CA ARG A 15 -0.06 -1.35 -5.28
C ARG A 15 -0.11 -2.08 -6.61
N ALA A 16 -0.22 -3.40 -6.62
CA ALA A 16 -0.36 -4.18 -7.85
C ALA A 16 -1.64 -3.82 -8.64
N LEU A 17 -2.75 -3.52 -7.94
CA LEU A 17 -3.97 -3.00 -8.58
C LEU A 17 -3.72 -1.60 -9.17
N TYR A 18 -3.11 -0.68 -8.41
CA TYR A 18 -2.76 0.66 -8.86
C TYR A 18 -1.88 0.62 -10.13
N ASP A 19 -0.78 -0.14 -10.09
CA ASP A 19 0.20 -0.23 -11.18
C ASP A 19 -0.45 -0.81 -12.44
N ARG A 20 -1.30 -1.84 -12.31
CA ARG A 20 -2.06 -2.40 -13.43
C ARG A 20 -3.00 -1.38 -14.06
N LEU A 21 -3.79 -0.67 -13.27
CA LEU A 21 -4.73 0.33 -13.80
C LEU A 21 -3.97 1.48 -14.48
N LEU A 22 -2.86 1.94 -13.89
CA LEU A 22 -2.02 2.96 -14.48
C LEU A 22 -1.39 2.50 -15.80
N ALA A 23 -0.92 1.26 -15.89
CA ALA A 23 -0.41 0.67 -17.12
C ALA A 23 -1.49 0.60 -18.22
N GLU A 24 -2.72 0.23 -17.87
CA GLU A 24 -3.85 0.24 -18.81
C GLU A 24 -4.15 1.65 -19.35
N VAL A 25 -4.09 2.68 -18.51
CA VAL A 25 -4.24 4.09 -18.93
C VAL A 25 -3.13 4.46 -19.90
N GLN A 26 -1.86 4.17 -19.55
CA GLN A 26 -0.71 4.49 -20.40
C GLN A 26 -0.72 3.75 -21.74
N ALA A 27 -1.24 2.52 -21.78
CA ALA A 27 -1.41 1.76 -23.01
C ALA A 27 -2.51 2.34 -23.91
N ALA A 28 -3.60 2.85 -23.33
CA ALA A 28 -4.71 3.44 -24.07
C ALA A 28 -4.42 4.88 -24.53
N VAL A 29 -3.84 5.68 -23.65
CA VAL A 29 -3.49 7.08 -23.87
C VAL A 29 -2.08 7.32 -23.30
N PRO A 30 -1.02 7.09 -24.09
CA PRO A 30 0.34 7.38 -23.64
C PRO A 30 0.48 8.86 -23.32
N LEU A 31 1.07 9.21 -22.17
CA LEU A 31 1.26 10.61 -21.79
C LEU A 31 2.20 11.30 -22.80
N ALA A 32 1.70 12.32 -23.49
CA ALA A 32 2.47 13.05 -24.48
C ALA A 32 3.51 13.95 -23.80
N THR A 33 4.63 14.17 -24.48
CA THR A 33 5.63 15.16 -24.08
C THR A 33 4.99 16.53 -23.90
N ALA A 34 5.36 17.24 -22.83
CA ALA A 34 4.80 18.55 -22.47
C ALA A 34 3.27 18.57 -22.21
N GLY A 35 2.62 17.43 -21.99
CA GLY A 35 1.23 17.36 -21.54
C GLY A 35 0.19 17.74 -22.59
N ALA A 36 0.53 17.68 -23.88
CA ALA A 36 -0.38 18.07 -24.97
C ALA A 36 -1.70 17.27 -25.01
N ASN A 37 -1.75 16.09 -24.40
CA ASN A 37 -2.94 15.26 -24.27
C ASN A 37 -3.44 15.09 -22.83
N ALA A 38 -3.11 16.02 -21.93
CA ALA A 38 -3.44 15.91 -20.50
C ALA A 38 -4.94 15.71 -20.23
N LEU A 39 -5.83 16.35 -21.01
CA LEU A 39 -7.28 16.16 -20.86
C LEU A 39 -7.69 14.70 -21.14
N ALA A 40 -7.30 14.16 -22.29
CA ALA A 40 -7.61 12.78 -22.68
C ALA A 40 -6.97 11.77 -21.72
N PHE A 41 -5.76 12.06 -21.23
CA PHE A 41 -5.10 11.24 -20.22
C PHE A 41 -5.89 11.20 -18.91
N ASN A 42 -6.33 12.37 -18.42
CA ASN A 42 -7.09 12.46 -17.17
C ASN A 42 -8.48 11.81 -17.28
N GLU A 43 -9.14 11.93 -18.43
CA GLU A 43 -10.42 11.24 -18.69
C GLU A 43 -10.26 9.71 -18.67
N GLU A 44 -9.22 9.18 -19.33
CA GLU A 44 -8.93 7.75 -19.32
C GLU A 44 -8.48 7.27 -17.93
N LEU A 45 -7.69 8.08 -17.22
CA LEU A 45 -7.29 7.82 -15.83
C LEU A 45 -8.51 7.65 -14.93
N ALA A 46 -9.42 8.62 -14.94
CA ALA A 46 -10.65 8.55 -14.15
C ALA A 46 -11.51 7.33 -14.51
N ARG A 47 -11.63 7.02 -15.81
CA ARG A 47 -12.40 5.88 -16.28
C ARG A 47 -11.83 4.53 -15.82
N ARG A 48 -10.51 4.35 -15.87
CA ARG A 48 -9.84 3.11 -15.43
C ARG A 48 -9.83 2.99 -13.92
N PHE A 49 -9.55 4.08 -13.22
CA PHE A 49 -9.50 4.09 -11.76
C PHE A 49 -10.87 3.99 -11.09
N ALA A 50 -11.98 4.07 -11.83
CA ALA A 50 -13.28 3.62 -11.34
C ALA A 50 -13.31 2.14 -10.92
N ALA A 51 -12.33 1.33 -11.34
CA ALA A 51 -12.15 -0.05 -10.87
C ALA A 51 -11.35 -0.16 -9.55
N PHE A 52 -10.80 0.95 -9.04
CA PHE A 52 -10.18 1.02 -7.72
C PHE A 52 -11.25 1.43 -6.69
N PRO A 53 -11.46 0.68 -5.59
CA PRO A 53 -12.45 1.05 -4.58
C PRO A 53 -12.17 2.42 -3.96
N ASP A 54 -13.20 3.25 -3.81
CA ASP A 54 -13.11 4.63 -3.31
C ASP A 54 -13.78 4.80 -1.93
N ASP A 55 -13.80 3.72 -1.14
CA ASP A 55 -14.30 3.70 0.23
C ASP A 55 -13.39 2.90 1.16
N ASP A 56 -13.16 3.45 2.36
CA ASP A 56 -12.24 2.91 3.35
C ASP A 56 -12.60 1.49 3.80
N GLU A 57 -13.90 1.18 3.87
CA GLU A 57 -14.37 -0.14 4.30
C GLU A 57 -13.96 -1.22 3.31
N THR A 58 -14.21 -1.00 2.00
CA THR A 58 -13.83 -1.92 0.93
C THR A 58 -12.31 -2.02 0.83
N LEU A 59 -11.59 -0.90 0.89
CA LEU A 59 -10.12 -0.90 0.90
C LEU A 59 -9.54 -1.75 2.03
N ARG A 60 -10.12 -1.67 3.24
CA ARG A 60 -9.70 -2.48 4.39
C ARG A 60 -10.04 -3.95 4.20
N ARG A 61 -11.31 -4.26 3.87
CA ARG A 61 -11.81 -5.65 3.74
C ARG A 61 -11.09 -6.40 2.63
N GLU A 62 -10.81 -5.73 1.52
CA GLU A 62 -10.06 -6.29 0.40
C GLU A 62 -8.54 -6.23 0.57
N LYS A 63 -8.04 -5.65 1.68
CA LYS A 63 -6.61 -5.52 2.01
C LYS A 63 -5.83 -4.76 0.94
N LEU A 64 -6.40 -3.68 0.44
CA LEU A 64 -5.78 -2.81 -0.56
C LEU A 64 -4.98 -1.67 0.10
N ALA A 65 -5.30 -1.30 1.34
CA ALA A 65 -4.57 -0.31 2.13
C ALA A 65 -4.30 -0.78 3.57
N TYR A 66 -3.36 -0.11 4.22
CA TYR A 66 -3.09 -0.26 5.66
C TYR A 66 -3.93 0.72 6.48
N PHE A 67 -4.35 0.27 7.67
CA PHE A 67 -5.24 1.03 8.55
C PHE A 67 -4.67 1.13 9.97
N HIS A 68 -4.88 2.28 10.59
CA HIS A 68 -4.67 2.50 12.00
C HIS A 68 -5.97 2.22 12.75
N TYR A 69 -5.90 1.34 13.75
CA TYR A 69 -7.02 1.03 14.61
C TYR A 69 -6.92 1.80 15.93
N SER A 70 -8.05 2.34 16.38
CA SER A 70 -8.16 3.00 17.68
C SER A 70 -9.47 2.61 18.37
N VAL A 71 -9.46 2.59 19.71
CA VAL A 71 -10.68 2.44 20.51
C VAL A 71 -11.45 3.75 20.46
N ASP A 72 -12.75 3.68 20.16
CA ASP A 72 -13.65 4.82 20.28
C ASP A 72 -14.39 4.72 21.63
N PRO A 73 -14.10 5.60 22.61
CA PRO A 73 -14.78 5.62 23.92
C PRO A 73 -16.28 5.92 23.80
N SER A 74 -16.69 6.48 22.66
CA SER A 74 -18.07 6.83 22.34
C SER A 74 -18.85 5.64 21.79
N GLY A 75 -18.18 4.51 21.51
CA GLY A 75 -18.76 3.28 20.99
C GLY A 75 -19.89 2.77 21.89
N ARG A 76 -21.14 3.08 21.51
CA ARG A 76 -22.37 2.63 22.19
C ARG A 76 -23.11 1.59 21.35
N GLY A 77 -22.39 0.77 20.60
CA GLY A 77 -22.97 -0.29 19.78
C GLY A 77 -23.44 -1.48 20.60
N ARG A 78 -24.35 -2.22 19.99
CA ARG A 78 -24.94 -3.51 20.42
C ARG A 78 -23.90 -4.41 21.11
N GLU A 79 -24.32 -5.19 22.11
CA GLU A 79 -23.42 -6.17 22.76
C GLU A 79 -22.70 -7.01 21.69
N PRO A 80 -21.36 -7.01 21.68
CA PRO A 80 -20.60 -7.82 20.73
C PRO A 80 -20.94 -9.31 20.90
N THR A 81 -20.86 -10.06 19.80
CA THR A 81 -20.82 -11.52 19.88
C THR A 81 -19.64 -11.96 20.76
N SER A 82 -19.74 -13.11 21.43
CA SER A 82 -18.65 -13.63 22.27
C SER A 82 -18.09 -14.93 21.67
N PRO A 83 -16.80 -14.98 21.26
CA PRO A 83 -15.84 -13.86 21.22
C PRO A 83 -16.10 -12.91 20.04
N PRO A 84 -15.84 -11.59 20.19
CA PRO A 84 -16.12 -10.62 19.15
C PRO A 84 -15.10 -10.70 18.01
N SER A 85 -15.56 -10.67 16.77
CA SER A 85 -14.68 -10.52 15.61
C SER A 85 -14.24 -9.06 15.44
N LEU A 86 -13.18 -8.81 14.67
CA LEU A 86 -12.78 -7.44 14.30
C LEU A 86 -13.93 -6.69 13.62
N GLU A 87 -14.72 -7.38 12.80
CA GLU A 87 -15.86 -6.77 12.11
C GLU A 87 -16.94 -6.35 13.09
N ASP A 88 -17.24 -7.19 14.09
CA ASP A 88 -18.20 -6.84 15.15
C ASP A 88 -17.74 -5.61 15.93
N LEU A 89 -16.45 -5.52 16.25
CA LEU A 89 -15.88 -4.37 16.96
C LEU A 89 -15.96 -3.07 16.15
N LEU A 90 -15.78 -3.13 14.83
CA LEU A 90 -15.93 -1.97 13.95
C LEU A 90 -17.41 -1.58 13.77
N GLN A 91 -18.29 -2.56 13.57
CA GLN A 91 -19.74 -2.32 13.40
C GLN A 91 -20.41 -1.78 14.67
N THR A 92 -19.94 -2.19 15.84
CA THR A 92 -20.41 -1.65 17.13
C THR A 92 -19.79 -0.30 17.46
N GLY A 93 -18.81 0.16 16.67
CA GLY A 93 -18.05 1.38 16.96
C GLY A 93 -17.17 1.27 18.19
N ALA A 94 -16.86 0.05 18.66
CA ALA A 94 -15.85 -0.15 19.70
C ALA A 94 -14.44 0.11 19.16
N LEU A 95 -14.24 -0.14 17.86
CA LEU A 95 -13.06 0.24 17.11
C LEU A 95 -13.42 1.19 15.96
N ARG A 96 -12.47 2.07 15.65
CA ARG A 96 -12.42 2.84 14.41
C ARG A 96 -11.18 2.41 13.61
N ALA A 97 -11.30 2.37 12.30
CA ALA A 97 -10.20 2.15 11.38
C ALA A 97 -10.04 3.36 10.46
N ASP A 98 -8.86 3.99 10.49
CA ASP A 98 -8.52 5.13 9.66
C ASP A 98 -7.36 4.76 8.72
N PRO A 99 -7.36 5.17 7.44
CA PRO A 99 -6.24 4.87 6.54
C PRO A 99 -4.92 5.43 7.08
N ILE A 100 -3.86 4.63 7.03
CA ILE A 100 -2.50 5.13 7.31
C ILE A 100 -2.07 6.00 6.14
N VAL A 101 -1.57 7.21 6.43
CA VAL A 101 -1.10 8.15 5.41
C VAL A 101 0.17 7.60 4.75
N TYR A 102 0.25 7.72 3.42
CA TYR A 102 1.43 7.36 2.65
C TYR A 102 2.53 8.42 2.82
N GLU A 103 3.68 7.99 3.34
CA GLU A 103 4.81 8.86 3.69
C GLU A 103 5.98 8.78 2.70
N ASP A 104 5.88 7.92 1.68
CA ASP A 104 6.92 7.75 0.65
C ASP A 104 6.57 8.50 -0.65
N PHE A 105 7.25 8.14 -1.74
CA PHE A 105 7.13 8.80 -3.05
C PHE A 105 6.63 7.82 -4.12
N LEU A 106 5.83 8.34 -5.05
CA LEU A 106 5.47 7.57 -6.24
C LEU A 106 6.74 7.16 -7.01
N PRO A 107 6.82 5.92 -7.52
CA PRO A 107 7.98 5.42 -8.26
C PRO A 107 8.21 6.18 -9.58
N VAL A 108 7.19 6.89 -10.08
CA VAL A 108 7.27 7.68 -11.31
C VAL A 108 7.49 9.14 -10.96
N SER A 109 8.70 9.64 -11.20
CA SER A 109 9.08 11.01 -10.87
C SER A 109 8.26 12.05 -11.64
N ALA A 110 8.04 13.20 -11.00
CA ALA A 110 7.39 14.40 -11.53
C ALA A 110 8.13 15.06 -12.72
N ALA A 111 9.21 14.47 -13.23
CA ALA A 111 9.86 14.87 -14.46
C ALA A 111 10.24 13.61 -15.23
N GLY A 112 9.82 13.50 -16.50
CA GLY A 112 10.21 12.43 -17.44
C GLY A 112 11.72 12.38 -17.76
N ILE A 113 12.57 12.88 -16.87
CA ILE A 113 14.02 12.94 -16.96
C ILE A 113 14.66 11.57 -16.68
N PHE A 114 14.03 10.71 -15.86
CA PHE A 114 14.62 9.41 -15.53
C PHE A 114 14.36 8.32 -16.58
N ARG A 115 13.27 8.42 -17.35
CA ARG A 115 12.99 7.47 -18.46
C ARG A 115 13.89 7.68 -19.68
N SER A 116 14.48 8.85 -19.88
CA SER A 116 15.35 9.10 -21.05
C SER A 116 16.78 8.56 -20.88
N ASN A 117 17.18 8.22 -19.65
CA ASN A 117 18.54 7.72 -19.36
C ASN A 117 18.60 6.20 -19.17
N LEU A 118 17.48 5.57 -18.77
CA LEU A 118 17.33 4.12 -18.75
C LEU A 118 16.76 3.69 -20.10
N GLY A 119 17.65 3.32 -21.01
CA GLY A 119 17.27 2.86 -22.35
C GLY A 119 16.19 1.78 -22.29
N GLU A 120 15.27 1.82 -23.24
CA GLU A 120 14.45 0.66 -23.57
C GLU A 120 15.41 -0.52 -23.76
N GLN A 121 15.33 -1.57 -22.93
CA GLN A 121 15.54 -3.01 -23.23
C GLN A 121 15.78 -3.79 -21.93
N GLY A 122 14.83 -4.68 -21.60
CA GLY A 122 15.02 -6.05 -21.08
C GLY A 122 15.94 -6.31 -19.87
N GLU A 123 15.37 -7.05 -18.89
CA GLU A 123 16.00 -7.59 -17.66
C GLU A 123 16.10 -6.63 -16.47
N GLU A 124 14.96 -6.06 -16.05
CA GLU A 124 14.82 -5.12 -14.93
C GLU A 124 15.24 -5.72 -13.56
N GLU A 125 14.95 -7.00 -13.30
CA GLU A 125 15.07 -7.58 -11.96
C GLU A 125 16.53 -7.81 -11.47
N VAL A 126 17.47 -8.04 -12.38
CA VAL A 126 18.89 -8.29 -12.05
C VAL A 126 19.65 -6.97 -11.86
N ILE A 127 19.27 -5.94 -12.62
CA ILE A 127 19.86 -4.59 -12.53
C ILE A 127 19.42 -3.92 -11.21
N GLU A 128 18.13 -4.02 -10.85
CA GLU A 128 17.59 -3.42 -9.61
C GLU A 128 18.31 -3.90 -8.33
N ARG A 129 18.67 -5.19 -8.24
CA ARG A 129 19.35 -5.74 -7.06
C ARG A 129 20.83 -5.32 -6.95
N ALA A 130 21.50 -5.15 -8.09
CA ALA A 130 22.88 -4.67 -8.12
C ALA A 130 22.95 -3.19 -7.70
N ASP A 131 21.99 -2.38 -8.14
CA ASP A 131 21.92 -0.96 -7.83
C ASP A 131 21.55 -0.68 -6.37
N ARG A 132 20.64 -1.47 -5.76
CA ARG A 132 20.31 -1.31 -4.34
C ARG A 132 21.49 -1.60 -3.42
N ARG A 133 22.25 -2.68 -3.65
CA ARG A 133 23.41 -3.03 -2.81
C ARG A 133 24.50 -1.96 -2.88
N ALA A 134 24.75 -1.43 -4.08
CA ALA A 134 25.69 -0.34 -4.27
C ALA A 134 25.22 0.94 -3.55
N PHE A 135 23.92 1.25 -3.63
CA PHE A 135 23.32 2.38 -2.93
C PHE A 135 23.43 2.26 -1.41
N GLU A 136 23.04 1.12 -0.83
CA GLU A 136 23.14 0.86 0.62
C GLU A 136 24.59 0.90 1.12
N ALA A 137 25.54 0.39 0.33
CA ALA A 137 26.96 0.48 0.64
C ALA A 137 27.46 1.93 0.66
N ALA A 138 27.00 2.78 -0.27
CA ALA A 138 27.33 4.19 -0.29
C ALA A 138 26.63 4.99 0.83
N LEU A 139 25.40 4.62 1.16
CA LEU A 139 24.62 5.19 2.27
C LEU A 139 25.22 4.82 3.64
N GLY A 140 25.86 3.65 3.73
CA GLY A 140 26.43 3.10 4.96
C GLY A 140 25.42 2.38 5.85
N ALA A 141 24.20 2.14 5.36
CA ALA A 141 23.11 1.49 6.08
C ALA A 141 22.11 0.86 5.08
N PRO A 142 21.36 -0.18 5.48
CA PRO A 142 20.29 -0.72 4.66
C PRO A 142 19.12 0.27 4.54
N VAL A 143 18.42 0.24 3.40
CA VAL A 143 17.15 0.97 3.24
C VAL A 143 16.02 0.13 3.86
N PHE A 144 15.13 0.78 4.58
CA PHE A 144 13.97 0.12 5.17
C PHE A 144 12.98 -0.33 4.09
N ASP A 145 12.25 -1.42 4.38
CA ASP A 145 11.10 -1.86 3.61
C ASP A 145 9.86 -1.10 4.09
N GLU A 146 9.32 -0.23 3.24
CA GLU A 146 8.18 0.62 3.58
C GLU A 146 6.92 -0.21 3.86
N LEU A 147 6.69 -1.30 3.13
CA LEU A 147 5.52 -2.16 3.32
C LEU A 147 5.56 -2.85 4.69
N ALA A 148 6.76 -3.28 5.10
CA ALA A 148 6.97 -3.85 6.43
C ALA A 148 6.71 -2.81 7.54
N LEU A 149 7.12 -1.56 7.34
CA LEU A 149 6.87 -0.48 8.31
C LEU A 149 5.37 -0.17 8.45
N TYR A 150 4.62 -0.10 7.35
CA TYR A 150 3.17 0.12 7.40
C TYR A 150 2.42 -1.07 8.01
N GLU A 151 2.86 -2.31 7.73
CA GLU A 151 2.26 -3.51 8.31
C GLU A 151 2.50 -3.59 9.82
N ASP A 152 3.72 -3.25 10.29
CA ASP A 152 4.02 -3.16 11.71
C ASP A 152 3.17 -2.09 12.40
N ALA A 153 3.01 -0.92 11.77
CA ALA A 153 2.17 0.16 12.30
C ALA A 153 0.69 -0.26 12.45
N GLU A 154 0.13 -0.92 11.42
CA GLU A 154 -1.22 -1.48 11.47
C GLU A 154 -1.35 -2.52 12.59
N THR A 155 -0.43 -3.50 12.62
CA THR A 155 -0.43 -4.61 13.58
C THR A 155 -0.35 -4.10 15.01
N ARG A 156 0.56 -3.16 15.29
CA ARG A 156 0.71 -2.55 16.63
C ARG A 156 -0.54 -1.79 17.05
N SER A 157 -1.15 -1.02 16.15
CA SER A 157 -2.36 -0.25 16.47
C SER A 157 -3.56 -1.15 16.79
N LEU A 158 -3.73 -2.23 16.03
CA LEU A 158 -4.76 -3.23 16.27
C LEU A 158 -4.53 -3.95 17.59
N GLY A 159 -3.29 -4.38 17.85
CA GLY A 159 -2.95 -5.08 19.09
C GLY A 159 -3.12 -4.22 20.33
N ALA A 160 -2.68 -2.97 20.31
CA ALA A 160 -2.90 -2.04 21.40
C ALA A 160 -4.40 -1.81 21.66
N SER A 161 -5.20 -1.69 20.60
CA SER A 161 -6.65 -1.45 20.71
C SER A 161 -7.40 -2.67 21.24
N LEU A 162 -7.06 -3.88 20.80
CA LEU A 162 -7.66 -5.12 21.32
C LEU A 162 -7.29 -5.35 22.78
N GLN A 163 -6.04 -5.09 23.18
CA GLN A 163 -5.62 -5.13 24.58
C GLN A 163 -6.40 -4.13 25.43
N ALA A 164 -6.61 -2.90 24.95
CA ALA A 164 -7.40 -1.89 25.65
C ALA A 164 -8.87 -2.29 25.83
N LEU A 165 -9.42 -3.08 24.91
CA LEU A 165 -10.77 -3.66 25.00
C LEU A 165 -10.83 -4.96 25.82
N GLY A 166 -9.69 -5.51 26.26
CA GLY A 166 -9.62 -6.80 26.96
C GLY A 166 -9.99 -8.00 26.08
N VAL A 167 -9.88 -7.87 24.76
CA VAL A 167 -10.16 -8.95 23.80
C VAL A 167 -8.88 -9.73 23.51
N ASP A 168 -8.95 -11.06 23.63
CA ASP A 168 -7.80 -11.91 23.41
C ASP A 168 -7.32 -11.87 21.95
N HIS A 169 -6.02 -11.59 21.77
CA HIS A 169 -5.44 -11.20 20.49
C HIS A 169 -5.40 -12.34 19.45
N ALA A 170 -5.50 -13.59 19.90
CA ALA A 170 -5.35 -14.80 19.09
C ALA A 170 -6.52 -15.06 18.12
N ALA A 171 -7.69 -14.45 18.33
CA ALA A 171 -8.88 -14.66 17.50
C ALA A 171 -8.99 -13.69 16.31
N SER A 172 -8.12 -12.67 16.24
CA SER A 172 -8.27 -11.52 15.33
C SER A 172 -7.01 -11.22 14.50
N VAL A 173 -6.02 -12.11 14.52
CA VAL A 173 -4.80 -12.00 13.71
C VAL A 173 -5.17 -12.08 12.22
N GLN A 174 -5.04 -10.95 11.52
CA GLN A 174 -5.13 -10.96 10.06
C GLN A 174 -3.88 -11.63 9.51
N PRO A 175 -3.99 -12.50 8.47
CA PRO A 175 -2.80 -13.01 7.81
C PRO A 175 -2.08 -11.82 7.14
N PRO A 176 -0.74 -11.88 7.05
CA PRO A 176 0.09 -10.77 6.60
C PRO A 176 -0.41 -10.23 5.26
N LYS A 177 -0.46 -8.90 5.18
CA LYS A 177 -0.77 -8.14 3.97
C LYS A 177 0.47 -7.93 3.12
N THR A 178 1.65 -8.13 3.69
CA THR A 178 2.84 -8.47 2.92
C THR A 178 2.64 -9.87 2.34
N GLY A 179 2.29 -9.95 1.06
CA GLY A 179 2.45 -11.21 0.34
C GLY A 179 3.91 -11.63 0.44
N ALA A 180 4.17 -12.90 0.76
CA ALA A 180 5.52 -13.44 0.79
C ALA A 180 6.17 -13.31 -0.59
N ALA A 181 6.89 -12.22 -0.78
CA ALA A 181 8.07 -12.14 -1.57
C ALA A 181 9.00 -11.22 -0.78
N PRO A 182 10.01 -11.75 -0.05
CA PRO A 182 11.22 -10.96 0.06
C PRO A 182 11.58 -10.56 -1.36
N ILE A 183 12.03 -9.33 -1.57
CA ILE A 183 12.74 -9.00 -2.79
C ILE A 183 13.97 -9.93 -2.83
N GLY A 184 13.85 -11.09 -3.48
CA GLY A 184 14.94 -11.99 -3.83
C GLY A 184 15.38 -13.09 -2.85
N ALA A 185 14.52 -13.69 -2.02
CA ALA A 185 14.87 -15.01 -1.45
C ALA A 185 14.33 -16.13 -2.34
N ALA A 186 15.04 -16.42 -3.43
CA ALA A 186 14.91 -17.73 -4.07
C ALA A 186 15.69 -18.73 -3.20
N GLU A 187 14.95 -19.68 -2.64
CA GLU A 187 15.48 -20.83 -1.91
C GLU A 187 16.55 -21.53 -2.74
N SER A 188 17.73 -21.65 -2.14
CA SER A 188 18.81 -22.50 -2.63
C SER A 188 18.34 -23.96 -2.61
N SER A 189 17.87 -24.47 -3.74
CA SER A 189 17.71 -25.91 -3.95
C SER A 189 18.87 -26.41 -4.79
N HIS A 190 19.84 -27.04 -4.10
CA HIS A 190 20.83 -27.90 -4.73
C HIS A 190 20.14 -29.16 -5.25
N ASN A 191 20.22 -29.39 -6.57
CA ASN A 191 20.75 -30.63 -7.14
C ASN A 191 20.95 -30.48 -8.66
#